data_AF-A0A7U6Y673-F1
#
_entry.id   AF-A0A7U6Y673-F1
#
_cell.length_a   1.000
_cell.length_b   1.000
_cell.length_c   1.000
_cell.angle_alpha   90.00
_cell.angle_beta   90.00
_cell.angle_gamma   90.00
#
_symmetry.space_group_name_H-M   'P 1'
#
loop_
_entity.id
_entity.type
_entity.pdbx_description
1 polymer ?
#
loop_
_entity_poly.entity_id
_entity_poly.type
_entity_poly.pdbx_seq_one_letter_code
_entity_poly.pdbx_strand_id
1 'polypeptide(L)' 'MSCSSCRYWGSAPLHAGQDFQESHNGTRMWAMCRVHAPVVTDTDRRRIWPITRYDDWCGEFALRAEEENG' A
#
# COMPACT_ATOMS: atom_id res chain seq x y z
N MET A 1 -13.86 -3.92 -5.37
CA MET A 1 -13.00 -3.66 -4.20
C MET A 1 -11.74 -3.00 -4.70
N SER A 2 -11.40 -1.82 -4.20
CA SER A 2 -10.20 -1.08 -4.60
C SER A 2 -9.08 -1.31 -3.59
N CYS A 3 -7.83 -1.18 -4.03
CA CYS A 3 -6.66 -1.21 -3.15
C CYS A 3 -6.82 -0.27 -1.94
N SER A 4 -7.43 0.90 -2.11
CA SER A 4 -7.68 1.87 -1.02
C SER A 4 -8.41 1.34 0.20
N SER A 5 -9.25 0.31 0.03
CA SER A 5 -10.04 -0.30 1.12
C SER A 5 -9.37 -1.54 1.71
N CYS A 6 -8.30 -2.03 1.11
CA CYS A 6 -7.60 -3.23 1.58
C CYS A 6 -6.73 -2.89 2.81
N ARG A 7 -6.70 -3.79 3.81
CA ARG A 7 -5.82 -3.65 4.99
C ARG A 7 -4.32 -3.64 4.66
N TYR A 8 -3.93 -4.20 3.53
CA TYR A 8 -2.53 -4.27 3.10
C TYR A 8 -2.05 -3.01 2.39
N TRP A 9 -2.96 -2.12 1.99
CA TRP A 9 -2.63 -0.93 1.21
C TRP A 9 -2.52 0.29 2.13
N GLY A 10 -1.36 0.96 2.09
CA GLY A 10 -1.09 2.15 2.90
C GLY A 10 -0.98 1.88 4.42
N SER A 11 -0.87 0.62 4.84
CA SER A 11 -0.72 0.26 6.26
C SER A 11 0.75 0.33 6.70
N ALA A 12 1.20 1.47 7.25
CA ALA A 12 2.54 1.65 7.81
C ALA A 12 2.84 0.68 8.98
N PRO A 13 4.10 0.28 9.31
CA PRO A 13 4.47 0.26 10.72
C PRO A 13 4.80 1.71 11.11
N LEU A 14 4.49 2.13 12.33
CA LEU A 14 4.90 3.44 12.82
C LEU A 14 6.45 3.55 12.76
N HIS A 15 6.95 4.29 11.76
CA HIS A 15 8.35 4.67 11.48
C HIS A 15 9.28 3.52 10.96
N ALA A 16 10.12 3.67 9.93
CA ALA A 16 10.62 4.86 9.22
C ALA A 16 10.76 4.59 7.70
N GLY A 17 10.51 5.62 6.89
CA GLY A 17 11.00 5.68 5.50
C GLY A 17 10.04 6.09 4.40
N GLN A 18 8.98 6.84 4.74
CA GLN A 18 8.02 7.49 3.83
C GLN A 18 7.17 6.53 2.99
N ASP A 19 5.95 6.29 3.46
CA ASP A 19 4.86 5.90 2.58
C ASP A 19 4.75 7.01 1.52
N PHE A 20 5.10 6.69 0.28
CA PHE A 20 4.92 7.61 -0.83
C PHE A 20 3.41 7.82 -1.03
N GLN A 21 2.84 8.80 -0.33
CA GLN A 21 1.55 9.40 -0.65
C GLN A 21 1.82 10.70 -1.40
N GLU A 22 1.95 10.61 -2.71
CA GLU A 22 1.92 11.79 -3.55
C GLU A 22 0.47 12.28 -3.65
N SER A 23 0.14 13.31 -2.86
CA SER A 23 -1.09 14.08 -3.06
C SER A 23 -0.79 15.22 -4.02
N HIS A 24 -1.12 15.04 -5.30
CA HIS A 24 -1.08 16.12 -6.28
C HIS A 24 -2.50 16.45 -6.73
N ASN A 25 -2.93 17.69 -6.46
CA ASN A 25 -4.10 18.42 -6.99
C ASN A 25 -4.95 17.65 -8.05
N GLY A 26 -5.73 16.66 -7.63
CA GLY A 26 -6.68 15.92 -8.48
C GLY A 26 -6.32 14.47 -8.83
N THR A 27 -6.54 13.55 -7.88
CA THR A 27 -6.96 12.15 -8.13
C THR A 27 -5.95 11.10 -8.62
N ARG A 28 -4.71 11.07 -8.10
CA ARG A 28 -3.89 9.83 -8.15
C ARG A 28 -3.13 9.60 -6.85
N MET A 29 -3.84 9.05 -5.85
CA MET A 29 -3.21 8.59 -4.62
C MET A 29 -2.50 7.25 -4.89
N TRP A 30 -1.24 7.17 -4.52
CA TRP A 30 -0.44 5.95 -4.54
C TRP A 30 -0.07 5.57 -3.11
N ALA A 31 0.08 4.27 -2.86
CA ALA A 31 0.63 3.78 -1.60
C ALA A 31 1.28 2.40 -1.80
N MET A 32 2.09 2.00 -0.82
CA MET A 32 2.68 0.67 -0.80
C MET A 32 1.63 -0.40 -0.51
N CYS A 33 1.70 -1.52 -1.23
CA CYS A 33 0.90 -2.71 -1.01
C CYS A 33 1.71 -3.81 -0.32
N ARG A 34 1.23 -4.28 0.83
CA ARG A 34 1.93 -5.24 1.71
C ARG A 34 1.35 -6.64 1.69
N VAL A 35 0.57 -6.95 0.66
CA VAL A 35 0.00 -8.29 0.46
C VAL A 35 1.09 -9.33 0.21
N HIS A 36 2.22 -8.91 -0.37
CA HIS A 36 3.40 -9.73 -0.60
C HIS A 36 4.62 -9.15 0.12
N ALA A 37 5.65 -9.99 0.30
CA ALA A 37 6.93 -9.58 0.83
C ALA A 37 7.60 -8.52 -0.07
N PRO A 38 8.39 -7.59 0.50
CA PRO A 38 9.08 -6.58 -0.30
C PRO A 38 10.16 -7.21 -1.17
N VAL A 39 10.40 -6.61 -2.34
CA VAL A 39 11.49 -7.01 -3.24
C VAL A 39 12.78 -6.33 -2.80
N VAL A 40 13.90 -7.05 -2.86
CA VAL A 40 15.23 -6.48 -2.62
C VAL A 40 15.73 -5.88 -3.92
N THR A 41 16.07 -4.58 -3.92
CA THR A 41 16.69 -3.94 -5.08
C THR A 41 18.21 -4.07 -5.03
N ASP A 42 18.83 -4.31 -6.19
CA ASP A 42 20.27 -4.56 -6.31
C ASP A 42 21.13 -3.34 -5.94
N THR A 43 20.61 -2.12 -6.13
CA THR A 43 21.38 -0.88 -6.01
C THR A 43 21.73 -0.53 -4.57
N ASP A 44 20.82 -0.75 -3.62
CA ASP A 44 20.99 -0.30 -2.22
C ASP A 44 20.64 -1.40 -1.19
N ARG A 45 20.39 -2.64 -1.63
CA ARG A 45 19.82 -3.72 -0.81
C ARG A 45 18.57 -3.29 -0.04
N ARG A 46 17.85 -2.30 -0.56
CA ARG A 46 16.62 -1.78 0.05
C ARG A 46 15.49 -2.75 -0.23
N ARG A 47 14.65 -2.95 0.77
CA ARG A 47 13.43 -3.75 0.67
C ARG A 47 12.29 -2.81 0.33
N ILE A 48 11.75 -2.93 -0.87
CA ILE A 48 10.70 -2.05 -1.39
C ILE A 48 9.44 -2.88 -1.63
N TRP A 49 8.33 -2.45 -1.03
CA TRP A 49 7.01 -2.98 -1.37
C TRP A 49 6.50 -2.36 -2.68
N PRO A 50 5.73 -3.10 -3.49
CA PRO A 50 5.09 -2.54 -4.68
C PRO A 50 4.26 -1.29 -4.35
N ILE A 51 4.43 -0.23 -5.14
CA ILE A 51 3.61 0.98 -5.07
C ILE A 51 2.46 0.83 -6.05
N THR A 52 1.23 1.00 -5.57
CA THR A 52 -0.01 0.78 -6.33
C THR A 52 -0.94 1.97 -6.16
N ARG A 53 -1.79 2.23 -7.15
CA ARG A 53 -2.81 3.27 -7.08
C ARG A 53 -3.92 2.89 -6.13
N TYR A 54 -4.63 3.89 -5.64
CA TYR A 54 -5.78 3.69 -4.78
C TYR A 54 -6.90 2.87 -5.47
N ASP A 55 -7.03 2.99 -6.79
CA ASP A 55 -8.01 2.32 -7.64
C ASP A 55 -7.51 1.04 -8.32
N ASP A 56 -6.28 0.61 -8.05
CA ASP A 56 -5.74 -0.65 -8.57
C ASP A 56 -6.40 -1.87 -7.90
N TRP A 57 -6.14 -3.04 -8.51
CA TRP A 57 -6.56 -4.35 -8.03
C TRP A 57 -5.49 -5.40 -8.27
N CYS A 58 -5.16 -6.17 -7.23
CA CYS A 58 -4.13 -7.22 -7.29
C CYS A 58 -4.68 -8.65 -7.24
N GLY A 59 -6.01 -8.84 -7.21
CA GLY A 59 -6.64 -10.15 -7.03
C GLY A 59 -6.90 -10.54 -5.57
N GLU A 60 -6.20 -9.90 -4.63
CA GLU A 60 -6.27 -10.19 -3.19
C GLU A 60 -6.89 -9.03 -2.41
N PHE A 61 -7.76 -9.34 -1.44
CA PHE A 61 -8.41 -8.33 -0.59
C PHE A 61 -8.66 -8.86 0.81
N ALA A 62 -8.33 -8.04 1.80
CA ALA A 62 -8.70 -8.28 3.18
C ALA A 62 -9.24 -6.99 3.81
N LEU A 63 -10.37 -7.13 4.50
CA LEU A 63 -11.06 -6.04 5.19
C LEU A 63 -10.18 -5.41 6.26
N ARG A 64 -10.40 -4.12 6.50
CA ARG A 64 -9.77 -3.42 7.63
C ARG A 64 -10.48 -3.83 8.93
N ALA A 65 -9.76 -3.88 10.05
CA ALA A 65 -10.29 -4.34 11.33
C ALA A 65 -11.51 -3.53 11.82
N GLU A 66 -11.65 -2.28 11.36
CA GLU A 66 -12.81 -1.42 11.67
C GLU A 66 -14.08 -1.83 10.91
N GLU A 67 -13.97 -2.58 9.80
CA GLU A 67 -15.10 -3.03 8.97
C GLU A 67 -15.60 -4.43 9.35
N GLU A 68 -14.91 -5.13 10.25
CA GLU A 68 -15.25 -6.52 10.64
C GLU A 68 -16.34 -6.60 11.73
N ASN A 69 -16.76 -5.45 12.29
CA ASN A 69 -17.77 -5.32 13.35
C ASN A 69 -19.07 -4.61 12.92
N GLY A 70 -19.32 -4.49 11.61
CA GLY A 70 -20.52 -3.87 11.03
C GLY A 70 -21.56 -4.88 10.58
#